data_AF-A0A833SS69-F1
#
_entry.id   AF-A0A833SS69-F1
#
_cell.length_a   1.000
_cell.length_b   1.000
_cell.length_c   1.000
_cell.angle_alpha   90.00
_cell.angle_beta   90.00
_cell.angle_gamma   90.00
#
_symmetry.space_group_name_H-M   'P 1'
#
loop_
_entity.id
_entity.type
_entity.pdbx_description
1 polymer ?
#
loop_
_entity_poly.entity_id
_entity_poly.type
_entity_poly.pdbx_seq_one_letter_code
_entity_poly.pdbx_strand_id
1 'polypeptide(L)' 'MHEFEVVDNGEKKRESLVGKVIAWRANGGRYAWPVRFSDGEVIVMQCEELATALARSYTLGFDITNTPE' A
#
# COMPACT_ATOMS: atom_id res chain seq x y z
N MET A 1 9.75 -5.03 -5.84
CA MET A 1 8.52 -4.74 -6.60
C MET A 1 7.88 -6.07 -6.95
N HIS A 2 6.65 -6.30 -6.50
CA HIS A 2 5.93 -7.55 -6.76
C HIS A 2 4.90 -7.30 -7.85
N GLU A 3 5.09 -7.94 -9.00
CA GLU A 3 4.17 -7.86 -10.14
C GLU A 3 3.12 -8.96 -10.02
N PHE A 4 1.87 -8.66 -10.36
CA PHE A 4 0.77 -9.62 -10.40
C PHE A 4 -0.14 -9.35 -11.59
N GLU A 5 -0.83 -10.38 -12.07
CA GLU A 5 -1.86 -10.24 -13.11
C GLU A 5 -3.22 -10.06 -12.45
N VAL A 6 -3.92 -8.99 -12.83
CA VAL A 6 -5.34 -8.78 -12.49
C VAL A 6 -6.16 -8.97 -13.75
N VAL A 7 -7.32 -9.64 -13.63
CA VAL A 7 -8.31 -9.68 -14.70
C VAL A 7 -9.32 -8.57 -14.45
N ASP A 8 -9.28 -7.52 -15.26
CA ASP A 8 -10.21 -6.40 -15.22
C ASP A 8 -11.06 -6.43 -16.50
N ASN A 9 -12.38 -6.60 -16.35
CA ASN A 9 -13.33 -6.73 -17.46
C ASN A 9 -12.94 -7.77 -18.55
N GLY A 10 -12.25 -8.85 -18.16
CA GLY A 10 -11.80 -9.91 -19.07
C GLY A 10 -10.46 -9.61 -19.76
N GLU A 11 -9.87 -8.44 -19.54
CA GLU A 11 -8.51 -8.13 -19.96
C GLU A 11 -7.52 -8.41 -18.83
N LYS A 12 -6.40 -9.05 -19.17
CA LYS A 12 -5.28 -9.24 -18.24
C LYS A 12 -4.45 -7.97 -18.18
N LYS A 13 -4.38 -7.34 -17.01
CA LYS A 13 -3.51 -6.21 -16.72
C LYS A 13 -2.39 -6.65 -15.78
N ARG A 14 -1.17 -6.18 -16.06
CA ARG A 14 -0.06 -6.29 -15.11
C ARG A 14 -0.11 -5.09 -14.17
N GLU A 15 -0.18 -5.39 -12.88
CA GLU A 15 -0.12 -4.40 -11.81
C GLU A 15 1.10 -4.67 -10.92
N SER A 16 1.55 -3.62 -10.23
CA SER A 16 2.72 -3.65 -9.36
C SER A 16 2.34 -3.19 -7.96
N LEU A 17 2.54 -4.06 -6.96
CA LEU A 17 2.34 -3.70 -5.56
C LEU A 17 3.60 -3.01 -5.03
N VAL A 18 3.46 -1.76 -4.60
CA VAL A 18 4.57 -0.98 -4.01
C VAL A 18 4.71 -1.28 -2.51
N GLY A 19 3.60 -1.25 -1.77
CA GLY A 19 3.58 -1.54 -0.35
C GLY A 19 2.18 -1.86 0.17
N LYS A 20 2.11 -2.61 1.27
CA LYS A 20 0.87 -3.08 1.90
C LYS A 20 0.90 -2.78 3.40
N VAL A 21 -0.17 -2.17 3.91
CA VAL A 21 -0.39 -2.10 5.36
C VAL A 21 -0.62 -3.52 5.88
N ILE A 22 0.23 -3.98 6.81
CA ILE A 22 0.18 -5.36 7.30
C ILE A 22 -0.36 -5.48 8.73
N ALA A 23 -0.40 -4.37 9.48
CA ALA A 23 -0.89 -4.34 10.84
C ALA A 23 -1.21 -2.89 11.26
N TRP A 24 -1.69 -2.74 12.48
CA TRP A 24 -1.69 -1.48 13.21
C TRP A 24 -1.21 -1.74 14.65
N ARG A 25 -0.64 -0.72 15.29
CA ARG A 25 -0.27 -0.77 16.71
C ARG A 25 -0.52 0.56 17.39
N ALA A 26 -0.80 0.51 18.69
CA ALA A 26 -0.72 1.69 19.54
C ALA A 26 0.75 2.04 19.83
N ASN A 27 1.07 3.32 19.80
CA ASN A 27 2.40 3.87 20.04
C ASN A 27 2.29 5.19 20.82
N GLY A 28 2.37 5.13 22.15
CA GLY A 28 2.42 6.33 23.00
C GLY A 28 1.22 7.28 22.85
N GLY A 29 0.00 6.74 22.71
CA GLY A 29 -1.21 7.54 22.52
C GLY A 29 -1.53 7.90 21.06
N ARG A 30 -0.73 7.42 20.10
CA ARG A 30 -1.02 7.48 18.66
C ARG A 30 -1.13 6.09 18.05
N TYR A 31 -1.75 5.98 16.89
CA TYR A 31 -1.75 4.75 16.10
C TYR A 31 -0.65 4.80 15.05
N ALA A 32 -0.04 3.65 14.77
CA ALA A 32 0.97 3.49 13.74
C ALA A 32 0.69 2.24 12.89
N TRP A 33 1.05 2.31 11.60
CA TRP A 33 0.78 1.30 10.60
C TRP A 33 2.10 0.82 9.99
N PRO A 34 2.55 -0.40 10.30
CA PRO A 34 3.62 -1.04 9.56
C PRO A 34 3.19 -1.30 8.11
N VAL A 35 3.94 -0.75 7.18
CA VAL A 35 3.79 -0.95 5.74
C VAL A 35 4.93 -1.82 5.25
N ARG A 36 4.60 -2.99 4.71
CA ARG A 36 5.56 -3.88 4.07
C ARG A 36 5.68 -3.50 2.60
N PHE A 37 6.87 -3.11 2.20
CA PHE A 37 7.22 -2.83 0.82
C PHE A 37 7.60 -4.11 0.08
N SER A 38 7.57 -4.00 -1.23
CA SER A 38 7.80 -5.11 -2.15
C SER A 38 9.25 -5.61 -2.23
N ASP A 39 10.19 -4.93 -1.58
CA ASP A 39 11.57 -5.36 -1.31
C ASP A 39 11.70 -6.10 0.04
N GLY A 40 10.59 -6.23 0.78
CA GLY A 40 10.54 -6.85 2.10
C GLY A 40 10.78 -5.88 3.25
N GLU A 41 11.12 -4.61 2.99
CA GLU A 41 11.29 -3.61 4.02
C GLU A 41 9.95 -3.34 4.73
N VAL A 42 10.00 -3.11 6.04
CA VAL A 42 8.83 -2.72 6.83
C VAL A 42 9.08 -1.36 7.47
N ILE A 43 8.35 -0.35 7.02
CA ILE A 43 8.40 1.01 7.57
C ILE A 43 7.14 1.24 8.40
N VAL A 44 7.32 1.75 9.61
CA VAL A 44 6.20 2.10 10.49
C VAL A 44 5.82 3.55 10.23
N MET A 45 4.63 3.76 9.69
CA MET A 45 4.10 5.10 9.39
C MET A 45 3.07 5.53 10.43
N GLN A 46 3.09 6.81 10.82
CA GLN A 46 1.98 7.45 11.52
C GLN A 46 0.81 7.72 10.56
N CYS A 47 -0.34 8.12 11.11
CA CYS A 47 -1.56 8.35 10.33
C CYS A 47 -1.35 9.40 9.24
N GLU A 48 -0.70 10.51 9.61
CA GLU A 48 -0.45 11.65 8.72
C GLU A 48 0.52 11.31 7.58
N GLU A 49 1.53 10.49 7.89
CA GLU A 49 2.50 10.00 6.90
C GLU A 49 1.82 9.05 5.92
N LEU A 50 1.01 8.13 6.43
CA LEU A 50 0.23 7.20 5.61
C LEU A 50 -0.78 7.95 4.73
N ALA A 51 -1.50 8.93 5.27
CA ALA A 51 -2.43 9.76 4.52
C ALA A 51 -1.72 10.56 3.41
N THR A 52 -0.54 11.10 3.70
CA THR A 52 0.29 11.82 2.70
C THR A 52 0.74 10.88 1.59
N ALA A 53 1.18 9.66 1.94
CA ALA A 53 1.59 8.66 0.96
C ALA A 53 0.41 8.25 0.07
N LEU A 54 -0.77 7.98 0.65
CA LEU A 54 -1.99 7.64 -0.09
C LEU A 54 -2.42 8.77 -1.04
N ALA A 55 -2.42 10.01 -0.57
CA ALA A 55 -2.76 11.17 -1.40
C ALA A 55 -1.78 11.31 -2.57
N ARG A 56 -0.47 11.14 -2.33
CA ARG A 56 0.54 11.16 -3.39
C ARG A 56 0.34 10.04 -4.40
N SER A 57 0.10 8.81 -3.94
CA SER A 57 -0.19 7.66 -4.81
C SER A 57 -1.36 7.95 -5.73
N TYR A 58 -2.45 8.49 -5.19
CA TYR A 58 -3.61 8.90 -5.98
C TYR A 58 -3.26 9.98 -7.03
N THR A 59 -2.50 11.03 -6.66
CA THR A 59 -2.09 12.06 -7.63
C THR A 59 -1.17 11.55 -8.74
N LEU A 60 -0.45 10.45 -8.49
CA LEU A 60 0.40 9.79 -9.48
C LEU A 60 -0.36 8.74 -10.31
N GLY A 61 -1.66 8.57 -10.08
CA GLY A 61 -2.52 7.63 -10.79
C GLY A 61 -2.40 6.18 -10.30
N PHE A 62 -1.81 5.95 -9.13
CA PHE A 62 -1.76 4.62 -8.53
C PHE A 62 -3.06 4.32 -7.77
N ASP A 63 -3.61 3.13 -7.99
CA ASP A 63 -4.70 2.61 -7.18
C ASP A 63 -4.18 2.21 -5.78
N ILE A 64 -4.96 2.53 -4.76
CA ILE A 64 -4.65 2.30 -3.35
C ILE A 64 -5.65 1.33 -2.68
N THR A 65 -6.66 0.86 -3.44
CA THR A 65 -7.78 0.07 -2.93
C THR A 65 -7.74 -1.39 -3.38
N ASN A 66 -6.95 -1.71 -4.41
CA ASN A 66 -6.95 -3.05 -4.98
C ASN A 66 -5.95 -3.96 -4.24
N THR A 67 -6.47 -4.81 -3.35
CA THR A 67 -5.73 -5.96 -2.81
C THR A 67 -6.05 -7.18 -3.66
N PRO A 68 -5.12 -7.68 -4.50
CA PRO A 68 -5.23 -9.07 -4.94
C PRO A 68 -5.10 -9.98 -3.70
N GLU A 69 -6.08 -10.88 -3.51
CA GLU A 69 -5.99 -11.98 -2.54
C GLU A 69 -5.03 -13.07 -3.02
#